data_AF-A0A833QJ16-F1
#
_entry.id   AF-A0A833QJ16-F1
#
_cell.length_a   1.000
_cell.length_b   1.000
_cell.length_c   1.000
_cell.angle_alpha   90.00
_cell.angle_beta   90.00
_cell.angle_gamma   90.00
#
_symmetry.space_group_name_H-M   'P 1'
#
loop_
_entity.id
_entity.type
_entity.pdbx_description
1 polymer ?
#
loop_
_entity_poly.entity_id
_entity_poly.type
_entity_poly.pdbx_seq_one_letter_code
_entity_poly.pdbx_strand_id
1 'polypeptide(L)'
;MRIRDDKAASEAKSDEDTWQPDLEGFLKYLVDSKLVFETVEQIINDWNDPAYIHFRKGRLERTESLMKDLEWFKKQGCTIPEPSPPGKRYSTYLKKLAESSAPSFLCHYYNLYFAHATGGVGIGQKVKQKLLGDRELEFYSWDGDVQLLLKDVRDVLNKLGMQWTRDEKNKCLKEAAKSFRFMGQIVRLIVLL
;
A
#
# COMPACT_ATOMS: atom_id res chain seq x y z
N MET A 1 13.86 46.29 30.46
CA MET A 1 12.75 45.61 31.18
C MET A 1 12.80 44.13 30.82
N ARG A 2 12.59 43.27 31.80
CA ARG A 2 13.10 41.89 31.95
C ARG A 2 12.85 40.93 30.76
N ILE A 3 13.89 40.14 30.49
CA ILE A 3 13.84 38.81 29.86
C ILE A 3 12.97 37.91 30.75
N ARG A 4 11.98 37.23 30.16
CA ARG A 4 11.32 36.08 30.77
C ARG A 4 11.88 34.82 30.12
N ASP A 5 12.75 34.16 30.88
CA ASP A 5 12.94 32.72 30.80
C ASP A 5 11.62 32.06 31.16
N ASP A 6 11.03 31.31 30.24
CA ASP A 6 10.04 30.28 30.57
C ASP A 6 10.47 29.00 29.85
N LYS A 7 11.43 28.33 30.49
CA LYS A 7 11.79 26.94 30.20
C LYS A 7 10.70 26.05 30.80
N ALA A 8 9.63 25.84 30.05
CA ALA A 8 8.73 24.71 30.24
C ALA A 8 8.61 24.00 28.90
N ALA A 9 9.65 23.23 28.55
CA ALA A 9 9.51 22.19 27.55
C ALA A 9 8.55 21.15 28.13
N SER A 10 7.27 21.25 27.78
CA SER A 10 6.36 20.13 27.91
C SER A 10 6.93 19.02 27.02
N GLU A 11 7.39 17.93 27.61
CA GLU A 11 7.58 16.66 26.92
C GLU A 11 6.19 16.17 26.48
N ALA A 12 5.67 16.76 25.41
CA ALA A 12 4.66 16.09 24.63
C ALA A 12 5.34 14.84 24.08
N LYS A 13 5.00 13.66 24.64
CA LYS A 13 5.37 12.37 24.04
C LYS A 13 5.08 12.48 22.55
N SER A 14 6.11 12.37 21.74
CA SER A 14 5.93 12.37 20.29
C SER A 14 4.93 11.26 19.92
N ASP A 15 4.09 11.48 18.92
CA ASP A 15 3.19 10.43 18.39
C ASP A 15 3.96 9.15 17.98
N GLU A 16 5.28 9.21 17.87
CA GLU A 16 6.16 8.06 17.67
C GLU A 16 6.24 7.10 18.86
N ASP A 17 6.12 7.59 20.09
CA ASP A 17 6.17 6.72 21.29
C ASP A 17 4.88 5.93 21.49
N THR A 18 3.76 6.42 20.95
CA THR A 18 2.42 5.80 21.11
C THR A 18 2.14 4.75 20.05
N TRP A 19 2.79 4.79 18.90
CA TRP A 19 2.61 3.78 17.85
C TRP A 19 3.41 2.50 18.17
N GLN A 20 2.70 1.46 18.60
CA GLN A 20 3.27 0.15 18.94
C GLN A 20 2.65 -0.93 18.05
N PRO A 21 3.43 -1.51 17.11
CA PRO A 21 2.95 -2.59 16.27
C PRO A 21 2.80 -3.87 17.10
N ASP A 22 1.81 -4.68 16.72
CA ASP A 22 1.59 -6.00 17.27
C ASP A 22 1.79 -7.06 16.16
N LEU A 23 2.26 -8.26 16.52
CA LEU A 23 2.55 -9.31 15.55
C LEU A 23 1.25 -9.86 14.91
N GLU A 24 0.20 -10.07 15.68
CA GLU A 24 -1.10 -10.53 15.14
C GLU A 24 -1.70 -9.47 14.21
N GLY A 25 -1.66 -8.21 14.64
CA GLY A 25 -2.05 -7.06 13.83
C GLY A 25 -1.26 -6.95 12.52
N PHE A 26 0.06 -7.12 12.60
CA PHE A 26 0.93 -7.08 11.42
C PHE A 26 0.65 -8.23 10.44
N LEU A 27 0.37 -9.45 10.93
CA LEU A 27 -0.04 -10.56 10.07
C LEU A 27 -1.36 -10.28 9.34
N LYS A 28 -2.35 -9.67 10.03
CA LYS A 28 -3.60 -9.21 9.38
C LYS A 28 -3.30 -8.17 8.29
N TYR A 29 -2.41 -7.22 8.57
CA TYR A 29 -1.95 -6.23 7.58
C TYR A 29 -1.33 -6.89 6.34
N LEU A 30 -0.44 -7.87 6.51
CA LEU A 30 0.20 -8.57 5.39
C LEU A 30 -0.81 -9.38 4.56
N VAL A 31 -1.73 -10.09 5.21
CA VAL A 31 -2.78 -10.87 4.53
C VAL A 31 -3.72 -9.96 3.74
N ASP A 32 -4.20 -8.86 4.33
CA ASP A 32 -5.08 -7.92 3.64
C ASP A 32 -4.35 -7.20 2.51
N SER A 33 -3.09 -6.83 2.71
CA SER A 33 -2.24 -6.25 1.66
C SER A 33 -2.07 -7.25 0.51
N LYS A 34 -1.80 -8.53 0.80
CA LYS A 34 -1.68 -9.58 -0.23
C LYS A 34 -2.94 -9.66 -1.06
N LEU A 35 -4.11 -9.74 -0.42
CA LEU A 35 -5.39 -9.81 -1.13
C LEU A 35 -5.59 -8.59 -2.07
N VAL A 36 -5.22 -7.40 -1.61
CA VAL A 36 -5.36 -6.17 -2.41
C VAL A 36 -4.40 -6.15 -3.59
N PHE A 37 -3.12 -6.44 -3.38
CA PHE A 37 -2.14 -6.51 -4.47
C PHE A 37 -2.48 -7.60 -5.48
N GLU A 38 -2.86 -8.79 -5.01
CA GLU A 38 -3.31 -9.90 -5.85
C GLU A 38 -4.53 -9.51 -6.69
N THR A 39 -5.48 -8.75 -6.11
CA THR A 39 -6.63 -8.24 -6.86
C THR A 39 -6.22 -7.26 -7.95
N VAL A 40 -5.31 -6.32 -7.65
CA VAL A 40 -4.81 -5.36 -8.64
C VAL A 40 -4.07 -6.07 -9.77
N GLU A 41 -3.20 -7.03 -9.42
CA GLU A 41 -2.41 -7.82 -10.37
C GLU A 41 -3.32 -8.67 -11.27
N GLN A 42 -4.34 -9.32 -10.71
CA GLN A 42 -5.35 -10.06 -11.49
C GLN A 42 -6.12 -9.14 -12.44
N ILE A 43 -6.56 -7.97 -11.97
CA ILE A 43 -7.27 -7.02 -12.84
C ILE A 43 -6.37 -6.61 -14.03
N ILE A 44 -5.12 -6.25 -13.77
CA ILE A 44 -4.17 -5.84 -14.83
C ILE A 44 -3.90 -6.98 -15.83
N ASN A 45 -3.86 -8.23 -15.37
CA ASN A 45 -3.55 -9.39 -16.21
C ASN A 45 -4.75 -9.91 -17.00
N ASP A 46 -5.93 -10.02 -16.38
CA ASP A 46 -7.08 -10.75 -16.93
C ASP A 46 -8.00 -9.88 -17.78
N TRP A 47 -7.93 -8.56 -17.60
CA TRP A 47 -8.86 -7.65 -18.23
C TRP A 47 -8.38 -7.18 -19.60
N ASN A 48 -9.34 -7.03 -20.51
CA ASN A 48 -9.09 -6.70 -21.91
C ASN A 48 -9.01 -5.19 -22.19
N ASP A 49 -9.04 -4.33 -21.16
CA ASP A 49 -8.85 -2.90 -21.36
C ASP A 49 -7.42 -2.63 -21.89
N PRO A 50 -7.26 -2.03 -23.07
CA PRO A 50 -5.93 -1.77 -23.64
C PRO A 50 -5.03 -0.91 -22.74
N ALA A 51 -5.60 -0.10 -21.85
CA ALA A 51 -4.82 0.71 -20.92
C ALA A 51 -4.00 -0.14 -19.93
N TYR A 52 -4.46 -1.36 -19.60
CA TYR A 52 -3.83 -2.19 -18.58
C TYR A 52 -2.59 -2.96 -19.08
N ILE A 53 -2.45 -3.14 -20.40
CA ILE A 53 -1.35 -3.92 -20.97
C ILE A 53 0.02 -3.35 -20.58
N HIS A 54 0.11 -2.03 -20.40
CA HIS A 54 1.33 -1.32 -20.07
C HIS A 54 1.81 -1.53 -18.62
N PHE A 55 0.95 -2.08 -17.75
CA PHE A 55 1.26 -2.31 -16.34
C PHE A 55 1.52 -3.79 -16.01
N ARG A 56 1.42 -4.69 -16.99
CA ARG A 56 1.68 -6.12 -16.80
C ARG A 56 3.17 -6.37 -16.64
N LYS A 57 3.56 -7.19 -15.65
CA LYS A 57 4.95 -7.59 -15.39
C LYS A 57 5.86 -6.38 -15.17
N GLY A 58 5.36 -5.40 -14.43
CA GLY A 58 6.03 -4.12 -14.18
C GLY A 58 7.15 -4.18 -13.14
N ARG A 59 7.39 -5.35 -12.53
CA ARG A 59 8.31 -5.61 -11.40
C ARG A 59 7.91 -4.92 -10.10
N LEU A 60 6.76 -4.27 -10.08
CA LEU A 60 6.18 -3.64 -8.90
C LEU A 60 5.29 -4.60 -8.11
N GLU A 61 4.85 -5.70 -8.73
CA GLU A 61 3.99 -6.74 -8.15
C GLU A 61 4.49 -7.18 -6.78
N ARG A 62 3.57 -7.34 -5.82
CA ARG A 62 3.87 -7.64 -4.41
C ARG A 62 3.30 -8.97 -3.94
N THR A 63 2.37 -9.58 -4.67
CA THR A 63 1.72 -10.83 -4.22
C THR A 63 2.73 -11.92 -3.89
N GLU A 64 3.70 -12.16 -4.78
CA GLU A 64 4.72 -13.20 -4.56
C GLU A 64 5.60 -12.91 -3.33
N SER A 65 6.04 -11.66 -3.18
CA SER A 65 6.84 -11.23 -2.02
C SER A 65 6.08 -11.43 -0.70
N LEU A 66 4.80 -11.07 -0.67
CA LEU A 66 3.94 -11.26 0.50
C LEU A 66 3.69 -12.73 0.80
N MET A 67 3.55 -13.58 -0.23
CA MET A 67 3.43 -15.03 -0.03
C MET A 67 4.69 -15.62 0.62
N LYS A 68 5.89 -15.19 0.19
CA LYS A 68 7.16 -15.62 0.77
C LYS A 68 7.27 -15.21 2.23
N ASP A 69 6.91 -13.97 2.56
CA ASP A 69 6.95 -13.47 3.93
C ASP A 69 5.93 -14.18 4.84
N LEU A 70 4.68 -14.38 4.38
CA LEU A 70 3.65 -15.10 5.13
C LEU A 70 4.04 -16.57 5.36
N GLU A 71 4.63 -17.23 4.37
CA GLU A 71 5.13 -18.61 4.53
C GLU A 71 6.30 -18.68 5.52
N TRP A 72 7.16 -17.66 5.55
CA TRP A 72 8.21 -17.56 6.57
C TRP A 72 7.61 -17.46 7.98
N PHE A 73 6.63 -16.59 8.20
CA PHE A 73 5.93 -16.48 9.50
C PHE A 73 5.25 -17.79 9.90
N LYS A 74 4.60 -18.48 8.96
CA LYS A 74 4.00 -19.79 9.21
C LYS A 74 5.03 -20.80 9.70
N LYS A 75 6.23 -20.82 9.10
CA LYS A 75 7.35 -21.68 9.55
C LYS A 75 7.90 -21.30 10.92
N GLN A 76 7.73 -20.05 11.36
CA GLN A 76 8.05 -19.63 12.73
C GLN A 76 6.96 -20.03 13.75
N GLY A 77 5.90 -20.72 13.33
CA GLY A 77 4.80 -21.15 14.19
C GLY A 77 3.68 -20.13 14.33
N CYS A 78 3.69 -19.05 13.54
CA CYS A 78 2.59 -18.09 13.53
C CYS A 78 1.35 -18.65 12.80
N THR A 79 0.18 -18.41 13.35
CA THR A 79 -1.09 -18.65 12.66
C THR A 79 -1.35 -17.52 11.66
N ILE A 80 -1.45 -17.87 10.38
CA ILE A 80 -1.78 -16.89 9.34
C ILE A 80 -3.31 -16.68 9.33
N PRO A 81 -3.81 -15.46 9.57
CA PRO A 81 -5.25 -15.21 9.63
C PRO A 81 -5.88 -15.23 8.22
N GLU A 82 -7.20 -15.39 8.18
CA GLU A 82 -7.97 -15.15 6.97
C GLU A 82 -8.07 -13.64 6.65
N PRO A 83 -8.28 -13.24 5.37
CA PRO A 83 -8.45 -11.84 5.03
C PRO A 83 -9.61 -11.18 5.79
N SER A 84 -9.33 -10.01 6.34
CA SER A 84 -10.22 -9.26 7.20
C SER A 84 -11.17 -8.34 6.40
N PRO A 85 -12.21 -7.74 7.04
CA PRO A 85 -13.17 -6.91 6.32
C PRO A 85 -12.58 -5.70 5.58
N PRO A 86 -11.58 -4.95 6.10
CA PRO A 86 -10.84 -3.95 5.32
C PRO A 86 -10.33 -4.43 3.96
N GLY A 87 -9.52 -5.49 3.91
CA GLY A 87 -8.96 -6.05 2.68
C GLY A 87 -10.04 -6.54 1.71
N LYS A 88 -11.03 -7.29 2.22
CA LYS A 88 -12.17 -7.78 1.41
C LYS A 88 -12.98 -6.65 0.78
N ARG A 89 -13.27 -5.59 1.55
CA ARG A 89 -13.99 -4.41 1.05
C ARG A 89 -13.18 -3.68 -0.02
N TYR A 90 -11.88 -3.52 0.19
CA TYR A 90 -11.04 -2.83 -0.79
C TYR A 90 -10.89 -3.63 -2.08
N SER A 91 -10.59 -4.93 -2.01
CA SER A 91 -10.56 -5.83 -3.17
C SER A 91 -11.88 -5.78 -3.96
N THR A 92 -13.02 -5.88 -3.27
CA THR A 92 -14.35 -5.79 -3.92
C THR A 92 -14.56 -4.45 -4.61
N TYR A 93 -14.12 -3.35 -3.98
CA TYR A 93 -14.22 -2.01 -4.56
C TYR A 93 -13.38 -1.86 -5.83
N LEU A 94 -12.14 -2.37 -5.81
CA LEU A 94 -11.23 -2.33 -6.96
C LEU A 94 -11.80 -3.08 -8.16
N LYS A 95 -12.39 -4.27 -7.92
CA LYS A 95 -13.07 -5.04 -8.98
C LYS A 95 -14.21 -4.24 -9.63
N LYS A 96 -15.09 -3.63 -8.81
CA LYS A 96 -16.19 -2.77 -9.31
C LYS A 96 -15.69 -1.54 -10.06
N LEU A 97 -14.59 -0.94 -9.63
CA LEU A 97 -13.98 0.18 -10.35
C LEU A 97 -13.44 -0.25 -11.70
N ALA A 98 -12.75 -1.39 -11.77
CA ALA A 98 -12.26 -1.92 -13.03
C ALA A 98 -13.39 -2.16 -14.02
N GLU A 99 -14.57 -2.67 -13.57
CA GLU A 99 -15.77 -2.90 -14.39
C GLU A 99 -16.32 -1.62 -15.02
N SER A 100 -16.16 -0.48 -14.35
CA SER A 100 -16.90 0.74 -14.67
C SER A 100 -16.03 1.89 -15.17
N SER A 101 -14.73 1.93 -14.82
CA SER A 101 -13.85 3.04 -15.14
C SER A 101 -12.37 2.69 -14.94
N ALA A 102 -11.66 2.43 -16.03
CA ALA A 102 -10.20 2.29 -16.02
C ALA A 102 -9.46 3.50 -15.44
N PRO A 103 -9.81 4.77 -15.74
CA PRO A 103 -9.18 5.93 -15.09
C PRO A 103 -9.30 5.93 -13.56
N SER A 104 -10.47 5.53 -13.05
CA SER A 104 -10.74 5.45 -11.60
C SER A 104 -9.93 4.32 -10.95
N PHE A 105 -9.89 3.15 -11.58
CA PHE A 105 -9.07 2.04 -11.11
C PHE A 105 -7.56 2.38 -11.13
N LEU A 106 -7.07 3.03 -12.20
CA LEU A 106 -5.66 3.41 -12.32
C LEU A 106 -5.24 4.47 -11.29
N CYS A 107 -6.17 5.28 -10.77
CA CYS A 107 -5.90 6.14 -9.61
C CYS A 107 -5.55 5.30 -8.37
N HIS A 108 -6.27 4.20 -8.14
CA HIS A 108 -5.96 3.30 -7.03
C HIS A 108 -4.66 2.53 -7.24
N TYR A 109 -4.43 2.02 -8.45
CA TYR A 109 -3.15 1.40 -8.83
C TYR A 109 -1.98 2.33 -8.50
N TYR A 110 -2.03 3.58 -8.98
CA TYR A 110 -1.00 4.59 -8.71
C TYR A 110 -0.82 4.80 -7.20
N ASN A 111 -1.88 5.15 -6.48
CA ASN A 111 -1.73 5.48 -5.06
C ASN A 111 -1.26 4.29 -4.23
N LEU A 112 -1.67 3.06 -4.55
CA LEU A 112 -1.27 1.85 -3.83
C LEU A 112 0.24 1.59 -3.96
N TYR A 113 0.75 1.50 -5.19
CA TYR A 113 2.16 1.19 -5.40
C TYR A 113 3.08 2.32 -4.92
N PHE A 114 2.70 3.57 -5.14
CA PHE A 114 3.51 4.72 -4.74
C PHE A 114 3.52 4.91 -3.23
N ALA A 115 2.37 4.74 -2.56
CA ALA A 115 2.33 4.80 -1.10
C ALA A 115 3.15 3.68 -0.48
N HIS A 116 3.08 2.46 -1.03
CA HIS A 116 3.89 1.33 -0.55
C HIS A 116 5.40 1.58 -0.70
N ALA A 117 5.83 1.98 -1.89
CA ALA A 117 7.25 2.22 -2.20
C ALA A 117 7.84 3.48 -1.54
N THR A 118 7.02 4.31 -0.89
CA THR A 118 7.45 5.49 -0.14
C THR A 118 7.14 5.35 1.34
N GLY A 119 5.92 5.69 1.75
CA GLY A 119 5.49 5.62 3.15
C GLY A 119 5.47 4.20 3.73
N GLY A 120 5.15 3.20 2.91
CA GLY A 120 5.12 1.79 3.32
C GLY A 120 6.48 1.27 3.79
N VAL A 121 7.57 1.68 3.13
CA VAL A 121 8.95 1.33 3.54
C VAL A 121 9.23 1.83 4.96
N GLY A 122 8.82 3.06 5.30
CA GLY A 122 8.98 3.60 6.64
C GLY A 122 8.19 2.81 7.71
N ILE A 123 6.98 2.36 7.38
CA ILE A 123 6.19 1.47 8.25
C ILE A 123 6.91 0.13 8.43
N GLY A 124 7.41 -0.47 7.34
CA GLY A 124 8.15 -1.73 7.36
C GLY A 124 9.38 -1.68 8.24
N GLN A 125 10.17 -0.60 8.16
CA GLN A 125 11.33 -0.38 9.01
C GLN A 125 10.97 -0.29 10.50
N LYS A 126 9.88 0.42 10.84
CA LYS A 126 9.41 0.51 12.23
C LYS A 126 8.94 -0.84 12.77
N VAL A 127 8.21 -1.62 11.97
CA VAL A 127 7.83 -2.99 12.33
C VAL A 127 9.05 -3.88 12.52
N LYS A 128 10.02 -3.79 11.60
CA LYS A 128 11.28 -4.56 11.69
C LYS A 128 11.99 -4.29 13.02
N GLN A 129 12.21 -3.02 13.34
CA GLN A 129 12.88 -2.59 14.57
C GLN A 129 12.19 -3.11 15.84
N LYS A 130 10.85 -3.15 15.85
CA LYS A 130 10.08 -3.49 17.06
C LYS A 130 9.73 -4.97 17.18
N LEU A 131 9.53 -5.68 16.07
CA LEU A 131 8.99 -7.05 16.06
C LEU A 131 9.90 -8.10 15.40
N LEU A 132 10.74 -7.72 14.43
CA LEU A 132 11.39 -8.69 13.54
C LEU A 132 12.93 -8.72 13.63
N GLY A 133 13.53 -7.84 14.45
CA GLY A 133 14.97 -7.74 14.60
C GLY A 133 15.65 -7.44 13.26
N ASP A 134 16.54 -8.32 12.81
CA ASP A 134 17.28 -8.17 11.55
C ASP A 134 16.59 -8.77 10.33
N ARG A 135 15.40 -9.39 10.48
CA ARG A 135 14.69 -9.99 9.35
C ARG A 135 14.25 -8.92 8.35
N GLU A 136 14.74 -9.03 7.12
CA GLU A 136 14.23 -8.28 5.98
C GLU A 136 13.01 -8.99 5.38
N LEU A 137 11.99 -8.22 5.04
CA LEU A 137 10.79 -8.72 4.38
C LEU A 137 10.87 -8.46 2.88
N GLU A 138 10.56 -9.48 2.11
CA GLU A 138 10.52 -9.42 0.64
C GLU A 138 9.53 -8.35 0.16
N PHE A 139 8.47 -8.11 0.92
CA PHE A 139 7.43 -7.14 0.62
C PHE A 139 7.98 -5.71 0.35
N TYR A 140 9.07 -5.35 1.02
CA TYR A 140 9.73 -4.03 0.88
C TYR A 140 11.01 -4.08 0.01
N SER A 141 11.19 -5.14 -0.78
CA SER A 141 12.35 -5.33 -1.67
C SER A 141 11.92 -5.44 -3.12
N TRP A 142 12.66 -4.83 -4.05
CA TRP A 142 12.37 -4.86 -5.48
C TRP A 142 13.56 -5.36 -6.28
N ASP A 143 13.28 -6.01 -7.41
CA ASP A 143 14.30 -6.33 -8.41
C ASP A 143 14.62 -5.08 -9.25
N GLY A 144 15.61 -4.32 -8.78
CA GLY A 144 16.08 -3.07 -9.38
C GLY A 144 15.66 -1.81 -8.61
N ASP A 145 15.93 -0.66 -9.21
CA ASP A 145 15.65 0.65 -8.61
C ASP A 145 14.15 0.97 -8.69
N VAL A 146 13.46 0.88 -7.54
CA VAL A 146 12.03 1.18 -7.42
C VAL A 146 11.70 2.60 -7.88
N GLN A 147 12.58 3.59 -7.73
CA GLN A 147 12.31 4.96 -8.19
C GLN A 147 12.25 5.05 -9.72
N LEU A 148 13.06 4.26 -10.42
CA LEU A 148 12.98 4.15 -11.88
C LEU A 148 11.68 3.44 -12.29
N LEU A 149 11.31 2.34 -11.62
CA LEU A 149 10.04 1.65 -11.88
C LEU A 149 8.83 2.57 -11.69
N LEU A 150 8.80 3.36 -10.61
CA LEU A 150 7.76 4.34 -10.37
C LEU A 150 7.75 5.46 -11.42
N LYS A 151 8.93 5.91 -11.88
CA LYS A 151 9.01 6.89 -12.96
C LYS A 151 8.37 6.35 -14.25
N ASP A 152 8.68 5.12 -14.63
CA ASP A 152 8.12 4.48 -15.83
C ASP A 152 6.59 4.40 -15.75
N VAL A 153 6.05 4.04 -14.57
CA VAL A 153 4.60 4.05 -14.33
C VAL A 153 4.00 5.45 -14.50
N ARG A 154 4.64 6.51 -13.99
CA ARG A 154 4.17 7.89 -14.20
C ARG A 154 4.14 8.25 -15.68
N ASP A 155 5.18 7.90 -16.42
CA ASP A 155 5.28 8.22 -17.84
C ASP A 155 4.19 7.52 -18.67
N VAL A 156 3.87 6.26 -18.34
CA VAL A 156 2.73 5.53 -18.93
C VAL A 156 1.41 6.20 -18.58
N LEU A 157 1.17 6.50 -17.30
CA LEU A 157 -0.07 7.14 -16.85
C LEU A 157 -0.28 8.52 -17.48
N ASN A 158 0.79 9.30 -17.64
CA ASN A 158 0.74 10.60 -18.30
C ASN A 158 0.32 10.46 -19.77
N LYS A 159 0.87 9.48 -20.50
CA LYS A 159 0.49 9.20 -21.90
C LYS A 159 -0.97 8.76 -22.02
N LEU A 160 -1.42 7.83 -21.17
CA LEU A 160 -2.83 7.42 -21.14
C LEU A 160 -3.75 8.60 -20.80
N GLY A 161 -3.35 9.42 -19.82
CA GLY A 161 -4.07 10.61 -19.41
C GLY A 161 -4.22 11.66 -20.51
N MET A 162 -3.36 11.70 -21.52
CA MET A 162 -3.55 12.62 -22.67
C MET A 162 -4.80 12.26 -23.49
N GLN A 163 -5.19 10.99 -23.50
CA GLN A 163 -6.35 10.49 -24.26
C GLN A 163 -7.66 10.59 -23.50
N TRP A 164 -7.61 10.76 -22.17
CA TRP A 164 -8.80 10.87 -21.33
C TRP A 164 -9.49 12.22 -21.53
N THR A 165 -10.83 12.15 -21.60
CA THR A 165 -11.71 13.30 -21.47
C THR A 165 -11.51 14.01 -20.13
N ARG A 166 -11.97 15.26 -20.06
CA ARG A 166 -11.95 16.03 -18.79
C ARG A 166 -12.73 15.31 -17.68
N ASP A 167 -13.84 14.67 -18.01
CA ASP A 167 -14.67 13.96 -17.03
C ASP A 167 -13.99 12.70 -16.50
N GLU A 168 -13.27 11.96 -17.34
CA GLU A 168 -12.47 10.80 -16.92
C GLU A 168 -11.32 11.21 -16.00
N LYS A 169 -10.62 12.30 -16.32
CA LYS A 169 -9.59 12.89 -15.43
C LYS A 169 -10.19 13.28 -14.09
N ASN A 170 -11.34 13.95 -14.09
CA ASN A 170 -12.03 14.35 -12.87
C ASN A 170 -12.47 13.14 -12.03
N LYS A 171 -12.97 12.07 -12.67
CA LYS A 171 -13.34 10.82 -11.98
C LYS A 171 -12.11 10.15 -11.35
N CYS A 172 -11.03 10.03 -12.10
CA CYS A 172 -9.74 9.53 -11.62
C CYS A 172 -9.29 10.28 -10.35
N LEU A 173 -9.23 11.62 -10.40
CA LEU A 173 -8.76 12.43 -9.26
C LEU A 173 -9.66 12.31 -8.01
N LYS A 174 -10.97 12.13 -8.18
CA LYS A 174 -11.93 11.94 -7.06
C LYS A 174 -11.70 10.65 -6.28
N GLU A 175 -11.02 9.65 -6.87
CA GLU A 175 -10.72 8.38 -6.20
C GLU A 175 -9.53 8.45 -5.24
N ALA A 176 -8.67 9.47 -5.33
CA ALA A 176 -7.44 9.54 -4.54
C ALA A 176 -7.70 9.48 -3.02
N ALA A 177 -8.61 10.31 -2.52
CA ALA A 177 -8.97 10.31 -1.10
C ALA A 177 -9.57 8.97 -0.63
N LYS A 178 -10.33 8.29 -1.50
CA LYS A 178 -10.89 6.97 -1.18
C LYS A 178 -9.79 5.91 -1.13
N SER A 179 -8.81 5.97 -2.02
CA SER A 179 -7.63 5.09 -2.01
C SER A 179 -6.90 5.18 -0.66
N PHE A 180 -6.56 6.40 -0.22
CA PHE A 180 -5.92 6.61 1.08
C PHE A 180 -6.77 6.14 2.26
N ARG A 181 -8.09 6.33 2.20
CA ARG A 181 -9.00 5.83 3.24
C ARG A 181 -8.97 4.30 3.33
N PHE A 182 -8.99 3.59 2.20
CA PHE A 182 -8.92 2.13 2.20
C PHE A 182 -7.56 1.62 2.69
N MET A 183 -6.46 2.18 2.19
CA MET A 183 -5.11 1.82 2.63
C MET A 183 -4.92 2.10 4.12
N GLY A 184 -5.39 3.25 4.60
CA GLY A 184 -5.32 3.62 6.02
C GLY A 184 -6.08 2.66 6.93
N GLN A 185 -7.20 2.08 6.48
CA GLN A 185 -7.92 1.05 7.23
C GLN A 185 -7.11 -0.25 7.36
N ILE A 186 -6.34 -0.62 6.33
CA ILE A 186 -5.45 -1.79 6.35
C ILE A 186 -4.22 -1.52 7.21
N VAL A 187 -3.58 -0.35 7.08
CA VAL A 187 -2.43 0.06 7.91
C VAL A 187 -2.79 0.07 9.40
N ARG A 188 -4.00 0.49 9.76
CA ARG A 188 -4.47 0.47 11.16
C ARG A 188 -4.54 -0.93 11.77
N LEU A 189 -4.55 -2.00 10.96
CA LEU A 189 -4.49 -3.36 11.50
C LEU A 189 -3.17 -3.65 12.22
N ILE A 190 -2.09 -2.94 11.88
CA ILE A 190 -0.75 -3.18 12.45
C ILE A 190 -0.72 -2.93 13.96
N VAL A 191 -1.52 -1.96 14.42
CA VAL A 191 -1.62 -1.62 15.84
C VAL A 191 -2.88 -2.24 16.42
N LEU A 192 -2.77 -2.84 17.60
CA LEU A 192 -3.95 -3.16 18.39
C LEU A 192 -4.51 -1.84 18.93
N LEU A 193 -5.81 -1.60 18.67
CA LEU A 193 -6.57 -0.52 19.30
C LEU A 193 -7.19 -1.03 20.60
#